data_AF-A0A956FZW4-F1
#
_entry.id   AF-A0A956FZW4-F1
#
_cell.length_a   1.000
_cell.length_b   1.000
_cell.length_c   1.000
_cell.angle_alpha   90.00
_cell.angle_beta   90.00
_cell.angle_gamma   90.00
#
_symmetry.space_group_name_H-M   'P 1'
#
loop_
_entity.id
_entity.type
_entity.pdbx_description
1 polymer ?
#
loop_
_entity_poly.entity_id
_entity_poly.type
_entity_poly.pdbx_seq_one_letter_code
_entity_poly.pdbx_strand_id
1 'polypeptide(L)'
;MATSTEHRSSLLKIVSQPEVQSLLQDAERRISEEEGVSFRAVNMHFKKPVENDFTADQRPHTTLLFGGLTFRHEHLLKGVFESLGYRTAVVPTPNTNA
;
A
#
# COMPACT_ATOMS: atom_id res chain seq x y z
N MET A 1 16.75 -13.01 44.22
CA MET A 1 16.79 -11.56 43.90
C MET A 1 15.80 -11.31 42.77
N ALA A 2 14.55 -10.99 43.11
CA ALA A 2 13.47 -10.80 42.14
C ALA A 2 13.69 -9.49 41.37
N THR A 3 13.88 -9.58 40.06
CA THR A 3 13.90 -8.41 39.18
C THR A 3 12.48 -7.84 39.10
N SER A 4 12.24 -6.75 39.85
CA SER A 4 10.96 -6.06 39.91
C SER A 4 10.47 -5.67 38.51
N THR A 5 9.18 -5.87 38.25
CA THR A 5 8.47 -5.57 36.99
C THR A 5 8.77 -4.15 36.45
N GLU A 6 9.05 -3.19 37.33
CA GLU A 6 9.43 -1.83 36.94
C GLU A 6 10.73 -1.75 36.13
N HIS A 7 11.71 -2.60 36.44
CA HIS A 7 12.98 -2.62 35.71
C HIS A 7 12.80 -3.13 34.28
N ARG A 8 11.86 -4.07 34.04
CA ARG A 8 11.48 -4.51 32.70
C ARG A 8 10.76 -3.41 31.92
N SER A 9 9.91 -2.63 32.57
CA SER A 9 9.20 -1.49 31.95
C SER A 9 10.17 -0.37 31.54
N SER A 10 11.21 -0.11 32.34
CA SER A 10 12.26 0.86 31.99
C SER A 10 13.05 0.46 30.74
N LEU A 11 13.36 -0.84 30.58
CA LEU A 11 14.02 -1.37 29.38
C LEU A 11 13.13 -1.36 28.13
N LEU A 12 11.80 -1.26 28.30
CA LEU A 12 10.83 -1.11 27.19
C LEU A 12 10.67 0.36 26.74
N LYS A 13 11.31 1.31 27.42
CA LYS A 13 11.26 2.76 27.11
C LYS A 13 12.40 3.24 26.21
N ILE A 14 12.98 2.36 25.40
CA ILE A 14 14.05 2.67 24.44
C ILE A 14 13.63 3.82 23.52
N VAL A 15 12.38 3.79 23.05
CA VAL A 15 11.85 4.81 22.15
C VAL A 15 11.80 6.19 22.79
N SER A 16 11.83 6.32 24.13
CA SER A 16 11.80 7.62 24.83
C SER A 16 13.18 8.13 25.25
N GLN A 17 14.26 7.42 24.90
CA GLN A 17 15.62 7.86 25.18
C GLN A 17 16.02 8.98 24.20
N PRO A 18 16.61 10.08 24.68
CA PRO A 18 16.90 11.25 23.84
C PRO A 18 17.81 10.94 22.63
N GLU A 19 18.74 9.99 22.77
CA GLU A 19 19.59 9.52 21.67
C GLU A 19 18.78 8.80 20.58
N VAL A 20 17.78 8.01 20.96
CA VAL A 20 16.88 7.31 20.03
C VAL A 20 15.96 8.32 19.33
N GLN A 21 15.45 9.32 20.07
CA GLN A 21 14.71 10.44 19.48
C GLN A 21 15.52 11.17 18.40
N SER A 22 16.80 11.47 18.68
CA SER A 22 17.71 12.13 17.73
C SER A 22 17.87 11.31 16.45
N LEU A 23 18.14 10.01 16.59
CA LEU A 23 18.30 9.12 15.44
C LEU A 23 17.03 9.01 14.60
N LEU A 24 15.87 8.98 15.24
CA LEU A 24 14.57 8.97 14.54
C LEU A 24 14.34 10.26 13.76
N GLN A 25 14.65 11.43 14.35
CA GLN A 25 14.50 12.73 13.67
C GLN A 25 15.40 12.86 12.44
N ASP A 26 16.63 12.36 12.52
CA ASP A 26 17.56 12.39 11.38
C ASP A 26 17.15 11.40 10.29
N ALA A 27 16.61 10.24 10.67
CA ALA A 27 16.03 9.29 9.72
C ALA A 27 14.79 9.85 9.03
N GLU A 28 13.88 10.47 9.78
CA GLU A 28 12.69 11.15 9.24
C GLU A 28 13.08 12.22 8.23
N ARG A 29 14.09 13.05 8.53
CA ARG A 29 14.57 14.10 7.64
C ARG A 29 15.08 13.53 6.32
N ARG A 30 15.99 12.57 6.37
CA ARG A 30 16.56 11.93 5.18
C ARG A 30 15.50 11.26 4.30
N ILE A 31 14.57 10.51 4.89
CA ILE A 31 13.47 9.88 4.15
C ILE A 31 12.55 10.95 3.53
N SER A 32 12.27 12.03 4.25
CA SER A 32 11.43 13.11 3.72
C SER A 32 12.07 13.86 2.55
N GLU A 33 13.39 13.98 2.54
CA GLU A 33 14.16 14.57 1.43
C GLU A 33 14.20 13.64 0.21
N GLU A 34 14.37 12.33 0.41
CA GLU A 34 14.38 11.31 -0.64
C GLU A 34 13.01 11.14 -1.32
N GLU A 35 11.95 11.05 -0.53
CA GLU A 35 10.57 10.81 -1.03
C GLU A 35 9.86 12.10 -1.46
N GLY A 36 10.39 13.28 -1.09
CA GLY A 36 9.75 14.58 -1.36
C GLY A 36 8.42 14.79 -0.60
N VAL A 37 8.14 13.97 0.42
CA VAL A 37 6.92 14.04 1.24
C VAL A 37 7.29 14.34 2.68
N SER A 38 6.78 15.45 3.25
CA SER A 38 7.00 15.73 4.67
C SER A 38 6.17 14.78 5.54
N PHE A 39 6.78 14.07 6.49
CA PHE A 39 6.07 13.21 7.46
C PHE A 39 4.97 13.96 8.22
N ARG A 40 5.14 15.27 8.45
CA ARG A 40 4.11 16.15 9.06
C ARG A 40 2.89 16.39 8.18
N ALA A 41 3.02 16.30 6.85
CA ALA A 41 1.85 16.35 5.95
C ALA A 41 1.02 15.05 6.00
N VAL A 42 1.61 13.96 6.49
CA VAL A 42 0.96 12.65 6.64
C VAL A 42 0.13 12.55 7.93
N ASN A 43 0.08 13.62 8.75
CA ASN A 43 -0.79 13.71 9.93
C ASN A 43 -2.29 13.81 9.58
N MET A 44 -2.63 13.78 8.29
CA MET A 44 -3.98 13.56 7.82
C MET A 44 -4.28 12.06 7.92
N HIS A 45 -5.22 11.67 8.78
CA HIS A 45 -5.79 10.32 8.73
C HIS A 45 -6.11 9.98 7.27
N PHE A 46 -5.70 8.79 6.84
CA PHE A 46 -6.02 8.31 5.50
C PHE A 46 -7.52 8.47 5.26
N LYS A 47 -7.86 9.30 4.28
CA LYS A 47 -9.23 9.42 3.79
C LYS A 47 -9.33 8.58 2.54
N LYS A 48 -10.27 7.63 2.54
CA LYS A 48 -10.61 6.87 1.33
C LYS A 48 -10.86 7.87 0.19
N PRO A 49 -10.11 7.79 -0.92
CA PRO A 49 -10.39 8.62 -2.09
C PRO A 49 -11.83 8.41 -2.55
N VAL A 50 -12.41 9.44 -3.17
CA VAL A 50 -13.73 9.29 -3.80
C VAL A 50 -13.61 8.28 -4.93
N GLU A 51 -14.37 7.20 -4.85
CA GLU A 51 -14.43 6.20 -5.90
C GLU A 51 -15.14 6.79 -7.12
N ASN A 52 -14.47 6.75 -8.27
CA ASN A 52 -15.04 7.18 -9.55
C ASN A 52 -15.42 5.93 -10.33
N ASP A 53 -16.63 5.43 -10.07
CA ASP A 53 -17.14 4.24 -10.72
C ASP A 53 -17.39 4.47 -12.21
N PHE A 54 -17.26 3.39 -12.99
CA PHE A 54 -17.64 3.43 -14.39
C PHE A 54 -19.15 3.40 -14.55
N THR A 55 -19.69 4.38 -15.25
CA THR A 55 -21.10 4.42 -15.62
C THR A 55 -21.40 3.42 -16.75
N ALA A 56 -22.67 3.09 -16.94
CA ALA A 56 -23.07 2.08 -17.92
C ALA A 56 -22.65 2.43 -19.37
N ASP A 57 -22.68 3.72 -19.71
CA ASP A 57 -22.26 4.27 -21.00
C ASP A 57 -20.73 4.22 -21.22
N GLN A 58 -19.94 4.16 -20.16
CA GLN A 58 -18.48 4.11 -20.25
C GLN A 58 -17.95 2.70 -20.52
N ARG A 59 -18.69 1.65 -20.13
CA ARG A 59 -18.24 0.24 -20.22
C ARG A 59 -17.70 -0.16 -21.59
N PRO A 60 -18.36 0.18 -22.73
CA PRO A 60 -17.89 -0.21 -24.06
C PRO A 60 -16.53 0.38 -24.46
N HIS A 61 -16.09 1.44 -23.77
CA HIS A 61 -14.87 2.18 -24.05
C HIS A 61 -13.81 2.01 -22.95
N THR A 62 -14.17 1.44 -21.80
CA THR A 62 -13.26 1.16 -20.69
C THR A 62 -12.60 -0.20 -20.87
N THR A 63 -11.27 -0.24 -20.74
CA THR A 63 -10.48 -1.49 -20.72
C THR A 63 -10.03 -1.81 -19.30
N LEU A 64 -10.50 -2.94 -18.77
CA LEU A 64 -10.05 -3.47 -17.48
C LEU A 64 -8.79 -4.30 -17.67
N LEU A 65 -7.70 -3.85 -17.04
CA LEU A 65 -6.43 -4.56 -16.98
C LEU A 65 -6.30 -5.22 -15.61
N PHE A 66 -6.13 -6.53 -15.57
CA PHE A 66 -5.99 -7.28 -14.32
C PHE A 66 -5.02 -8.45 -14.48
N GLY A 67 -4.36 -8.85 -13.40
CA GLY A 67 -3.40 -9.95 -13.41
C GLY A 67 -2.89 -10.23 -12.00
N GLY A 68 -2.00 -11.21 -11.86
CA GLY A 68 -1.46 -11.63 -10.55
C GLY A 68 -2.38 -12.60 -9.80
N LEU A 69 -3.36 -13.17 -10.49
CA LEU A 69 -4.19 -14.25 -9.99
C LEU A 69 -3.76 -15.56 -10.65
N THR A 70 -4.34 -16.68 -10.22
CA THR A 70 -4.12 -17.93 -10.98
C THR A 70 -4.88 -17.87 -12.31
N PHE A 71 -4.32 -18.49 -13.35
CA PHE A 71 -4.88 -18.52 -14.71
C PHE A 71 -6.40 -18.79 -14.76
N ARG A 72 -6.89 -19.70 -13.90
CA ARG A 72 -8.33 -20.04 -13.83
C ARG A 72 -9.19 -18.85 -13.38
N HIS A 73 -8.74 -18.09 -12.38
CA HIS A 73 -9.47 -16.91 -11.92
C HIS A 73 -9.43 -15.80 -12.97
N GLU A 74 -8.28 -15.61 -13.63
CA GLU A 74 -8.14 -14.60 -14.69
C GLU A 74 -9.08 -14.90 -15.85
N HIS A 75 -9.16 -16.16 -16.27
CA HIS A 75 -10.08 -16.60 -17.32
C HIS A 75 -11.55 -16.41 -16.94
N LEU A 76 -11.91 -16.76 -15.69
CA LEU A 76 -13.27 -16.54 -15.17
C LEU A 76 -13.65 -15.06 -15.16
N LEU A 77 -12.78 -14.21 -14.60
CA LEU A 77 -13.01 -12.77 -14.50
C LEU A 77 -13.12 -12.13 -15.88
N LYS A 78 -12.28 -12.54 -16.83
CA LYS A 78 -12.35 -12.10 -18.22
C LYS A 78 -13.76 -12.29 -18.79
N GLY A 79 -14.31 -13.50 -18.67
CA GLY A 79 -15.65 -13.80 -19.19
C GLY A 79 -16.75 -12.99 -18.50
N VAL A 80 -16.68 -12.82 -17.18
CA VAL A 80 -17.64 -12.02 -16.42
C VAL A 80 -17.59 -10.55 -16.86
N PHE A 81 -16.41 -9.95 -16.92
CA PHE A 81 -16.27 -8.54 -17.30
C PHE A 81 -16.65 -8.26 -18.76
N GLU A 82 -16.34 -9.17 -19.67
CA GLU A 82 -16.81 -9.08 -21.06
C GLU A 82 -18.33 -9.19 -21.15
N SER A 83 -18.97 -10.06 -20.35
CA SER A 83 -20.44 -10.15 -20.28
C SER A 83 -21.10 -8.88 -19.73
N LEU A 84 -20.39 -8.13 -18.90
CA LEU A 84 -20.83 -6.82 -18.38
C LEU A 84 -20.63 -5.68 -19.38
N GLY A 85 -19.99 -5.94 -20.53
CA GLY A 85 -19.78 -4.99 -21.61
C GLY A 85 -18.46 -4.24 -21.57
N TYR A 86 -17.50 -4.67 -20.74
CA TYR A 86 -16.15 -4.08 -20.69
C TYR A 86 -15.22 -4.69 -21.73
N ARG A 87 -14.22 -3.92 -22.16
CA ARG A 87 -13.02 -4.47 -22.79
C ARG A 87 -12.12 -5.02 -21.70
N THR A 88 -11.45 -6.15 -21.94
CA THR A 88 -10.63 -6.78 -20.90
C THR A 88 -9.30 -7.26 -21.47
N ALA A 89 -8.24 -7.16 -20.68
CA ALA A 89 -6.98 -7.81 -20.99
C ALA A 89 -6.30 -8.29 -19.70
N VAL A 90 -5.75 -9.52 -19.76
CA VAL A 90 -4.97 -10.08 -18.67
C VAL A 90 -3.53 -9.58 -18.79
N VAL A 91 -3.00 -9.01 -17.71
CA VAL A 91 -1.61 -8.57 -17.64
C VAL A 91 -0.70 -9.80 -17.51
N PRO A 92 0.30 -9.98 -18.38
CA PRO A 92 1.17 -11.15 -18.32
C PRO A 92 1.95 -11.19 -17.01
N THR A 93 2.06 -12.38 -16.42
CA THR A 93 2.89 -12.59 -15.22
C THR A 93 4.36 -12.31 -15.58
N PRO A 94 5.07 -11.46 -14.83
CA PRO A 94 6.49 -11.23 -15.03
C PRO A 94 7.25 -12.55 -14.97
N ASN A 95 8.09 -12.79 -15.96
CA ASN A 95 9.03 -13.90 -15.96
C ASN A 95 10.47 -13.34 -15.86
N THR A 96 11.41 -14.17 -15.43
CA THR A 96 12.82 -13.77 -15.26
C THR A 96 13.63 -13.85 -16.55
N ASN A 97 12.98 -14.12 -17.69
CA ASN A 97 13.64 -14.20 -18.99
C ASN A 97 13.55 -12.82 -19.64
N ALA A 98 14.50 -11.95 -19.29
CA ALA A 98 14.69 -10.65 -19.92
C ALA A 98 15.48 -10.77 -21.24
#